data_AF-A0A163J2X5-F1
#
_entry.id   AF-A0A163J2X5-F1
#
_cell.length_a   1.000
_cell.length_b   1.000
_cell.length_c   1.000
_cell.angle_alpha   90.00
_cell.angle_beta   90.00
_cell.angle_gamma   90.00
#
_symmetry.space_group_name_H-M   'P 1'
#
loop_
_entity.id
_entity.type
_entity.pdbx_description
1 polymer ?
#
loop_
_entity_poly.entity_id
_entity_poly.type
_entity_poly.pdbx_seq_one_letter_code
_entity_poly.pdbx_strand_id
1 'polypeptide(L)'
;MRAVNGSRDNGNLFFVYGPGGTGKSLLFKSILAQVRSQNQIALPVASSGIAAILLPGGRTAHSRFKIPISKEPTLSCRISLGSPTAHLIKSAALVLWDEAVMSSRINFEAVDRLLKDIMGAEDPALEHVLFGGKVVVFGGDFRQILPVVPKGLPSEIVADCITSSYIWQGVKMLRLVENMRVRGAGEEAAQFAERLLAVGNGDPP
;
A
#
# COMPACT_ATOMS: atom_id res chain seq x y z
N MET A 1 -3.01 14.56 -6.60
CA MET A 1 -4.23 14.52 -7.45
C MET A 1 -3.95 14.41 -8.94
N ARG A 2 -2.84 14.95 -9.49
CA ARG A 2 -2.52 14.81 -10.93
C ARG A 2 -2.55 13.36 -11.45
N ALA A 3 -2.04 12.39 -10.68
CA ALA A 3 -2.10 10.98 -11.07
C ALA A 3 -3.52 10.41 -11.18
N VAL A 4 -4.47 10.91 -10.36
CA VAL A 4 -5.87 10.47 -10.36
C VAL A 4 -6.67 11.15 -11.47
N ASN A 5 -6.26 12.36 -11.89
CA ASN A 5 -6.99 13.21 -12.83
C ASN A 5 -6.31 13.36 -14.21
N GLY A 6 -5.15 12.74 -14.40
CA GLY A 6 -4.36 12.81 -15.63
C GLY A 6 -4.51 11.56 -16.51
N SER A 7 -3.86 11.57 -17.68
CA SER A 7 -3.70 10.37 -18.51
C SER A 7 -2.93 9.29 -17.74
N ARG A 8 -3.22 8.02 -18.05
CA ARG A 8 -2.61 6.84 -17.41
C ARG A 8 -1.15 6.64 -17.86
N ASP A 9 -0.33 7.67 -17.72
CA ASP A 9 1.10 7.62 -18.02
C ASP A 9 1.82 6.78 -16.94
N ASN A 10 3.04 6.31 -17.24
CA ASN A 10 3.89 5.37 -16.47
C ASN A 10 4.29 5.80 -15.03
N GLY A 11 3.36 6.32 -14.23
CA GLY A 11 3.65 7.03 -12.99
C GLY A 11 2.57 6.93 -11.93
N ASN A 12 1.82 5.83 -11.90
CA ASN A 12 0.64 5.66 -11.06
C ASN A 12 0.90 4.90 -9.75
N LEU A 13 2.16 4.50 -9.50
CA LEU A 13 2.56 3.72 -8.35
C LEU A 13 3.42 4.54 -7.39
N PHE A 14 2.98 4.70 -6.16
CA PHE A 14 3.66 5.50 -5.14
C PHE A 14 3.85 4.70 -3.85
N PHE A 15 4.93 4.99 -3.13
CA PHE A 15 5.14 4.51 -1.77
C PHE A 15 5.41 5.69 -0.85
N VAL A 16 4.50 5.93 0.09
CA VAL A 16 4.66 6.93 1.14
C VAL A 16 5.37 6.29 2.32
N TYR A 17 6.67 6.54 2.37
CA TYR A 17 7.52 6.16 3.48
C TYR A 17 7.49 7.25 4.54
N GLY A 18 7.24 6.87 5.79
CA GLY A 18 7.28 7.82 6.89
C GLY A 18 7.36 7.11 8.24
N PRO A 19 8.37 7.43 9.07
CA PRO A 19 8.46 6.93 10.43
C PRO A 19 7.20 7.17 11.27
N GLY A 20 7.13 6.50 12.42
CA GLY A 20 6.10 6.78 13.43
C GLY A 20 6.03 8.27 13.77
N GLY A 21 4.81 8.85 13.72
CA GLY A 21 4.58 10.25 14.10
C GLY A 21 4.64 11.28 12.97
N THR A 22 5.02 10.90 11.74
CA THR A 22 5.12 11.84 10.61
C THR A 22 3.80 12.22 9.94
N GLY A 23 2.66 11.79 10.50
CA GLY A 23 1.34 12.14 9.97
C GLY A 23 0.90 11.35 8.74
N LYS A 24 1.53 10.21 8.41
CA LYS A 24 1.15 9.34 7.28
C LYS A 24 -0.35 9.01 7.24
N SER A 25 -0.93 8.58 8.36
CA SER A 25 -2.37 8.25 8.41
C SER A 25 -3.26 9.49 8.21
N LEU A 26 -2.81 10.67 8.64
CA LEU A 26 -3.51 11.93 8.37
C LEU A 26 -3.48 12.25 6.87
N LEU A 27 -2.31 12.14 6.24
CA LEU A 27 -2.16 12.31 4.80
C LEU A 27 -3.08 11.36 4.02
N PHE A 28 -3.16 10.09 4.42
CA PHE A 28 -4.04 9.11 3.78
C PHE A 28 -5.52 9.47 3.91
N LYS A 29 -5.96 9.92 5.09
CA LYS A 29 -7.32 10.43 5.27
C LYS A 29 -7.60 11.63 4.35
N SER A 30 -6.66 12.56 4.24
CA SER A 30 -6.79 13.72 3.34
C SER A 30 -6.86 13.32 1.87
N ILE A 31 -6.03 12.38 1.41
CA ILE A 31 -6.07 11.85 0.04
C ILE A 31 -7.43 11.19 -0.23
N LEU A 32 -7.91 10.34 0.69
CA LEU A 32 -9.21 9.68 0.55
C LEU A 32 -10.36 10.68 0.50
N ALA A 33 -10.34 11.70 1.36
CA ALA A 33 -11.34 12.75 1.37
C ALA A 33 -11.35 13.53 0.04
N GLN A 34 -10.16 13.88 -0.46
CA GLN A 34 -10.01 14.63 -1.71
C GLN A 34 -10.46 13.85 -2.96
N VAL A 35 -10.21 12.53 -3.03
CA VAL A 35 -10.73 11.70 -4.13
C VAL A 35 -12.25 11.61 -4.06
N ARG A 36 -12.80 11.41 -2.85
CA ARG A 36 -14.25 11.30 -2.66
C ARG A 36 -14.99 12.61 -2.90
N SER A 37 -14.38 13.76 -2.58
CA SER A 37 -14.97 15.07 -2.87
C SER A 37 -15.07 15.34 -4.37
N GLN A 38 -14.35 14.58 -5.21
CA GLN A 38 -14.44 14.62 -6.67
C GLN A 38 -15.42 13.55 -7.22
N ASN A 39 -16.27 12.98 -6.36
CA ASN A 39 -17.20 11.88 -6.68
C ASN A 39 -16.52 10.62 -7.24
N GLN A 40 -15.21 10.47 -7.01
CA GLN A 40 -14.46 9.29 -7.42
C GLN A 40 -14.40 8.24 -6.31
N ILE A 41 -14.23 6.99 -6.72
CA ILE A 41 -14.14 5.87 -5.78
C ILE A 41 -12.68 5.65 -5.38
N ALA A 42 -12.42 5.70 -4.08
CA ALA A 42 -11.16 5.27 -3.48
C ALA A 42 -11.36 3.96 -2.70
N LEU A 43 -10.43 3.02 -2.88
CA LEU A 43 -10.36 1.75 -2.17
C LEU A 43 -9.25 1.80 -1.11
N PRO A 44 -9.55 2.27 0.11
CA PRO A 44 -8.63 2.12 1.22
C PRO A 44 -8.57 0.65 1.65
N VAL A 45 -7.35 0.13 1.69
CA VAL A 45 -7.03 -1.19 2.21
C VAL A 45 -5.87 -1.09 3.19
N ALA A 46 -5.73 -2.10 4.04
CA ALA A 46 -4.56 -2.26 4.90
C ALA A 46 -4.18 -3.74 5.06
N SER A 47 -2.96 -3.98 5.52
CA SER A 47 -2.46 -5.34 5.80
C SER A 47 -3.14 -5.99 7.00
N SER A 48 -3.52 -5.22 8.03
CA SER A 48 -4.18 -5.69 9.26
C SER A 48 -5.58 -5.08 9.45
N GLY A 49 -6.42 -5.75 10.24
CA GLY A 49 -7.77 -5.26 10.55
C GLY A 49 -7.78 -3.95 11.35
N ILE A 50 -6.84 -3.80 12.28
CA ILE A 50 -6.70 -2.59 13.10
C ILE A 50 -6.34 -1.40 12.22
N ALA A 51 -5.35 -1.54 11.32
CA ALA A 51 -4.98 -0.48 10.39
C ALA A 51 -6.13 -0.13 9.43
N ALA A 52 -6.89 -1.13 8.97
CA ALA A 52 -8.02 -0.91 8.08
C ALA A 52 -9.13 -0.05 8.73
N ILE A 53 -9.42 -0.25 10.02
CA ILE A 53 -10.43 0.53 10.76
C ILE A 53 -10.07 2.01 10.84
N LEU A 54 -8.77 2.35 10.89
CA LEU A 54 -8.30 3.72 10.98
C LEU A 54 -8.49 4.52 9.68
N LEU A 55 -8.73 3.83 8.55
CA LEU A 55 -9.03 4.45 7.27
C LEU A 55 -10.55 4.52 7.04
N PRO A 56 -11.11 5.69 6.70
CA PRO A 56 -12.54 5.82 6.42
C PRO A 56 -13.01 4.89 5.29
N GLY A 57 -13.85 3.90 5.60
CA GLY A 57 -14.30 2.87 4.65
C GLY A 57 -13.24 1.79 4.33
N GLY A 58 -12.20 1.70 5.15
CA GLY A 58 -11.11 0.75 5.01
C GLY A 58 -11.55 -0.71 5.18
N ARG A 59 -10.83 -1.60 4.49
CA ARG A 59 -10.94 -3.06 4.65
C ARG A 59 -9.54 -3.67 4.65
N THR A 60 -9.39 -4.90 5.13
CA THR A 60 -8.13 -5.62 4.88
C THR A 60 -7.98 -5.89 3.38
N ALA A 61 -6.74 -5.90 2.87
CA ALA A 61 -6.47 -6.22 1.47
C ALA A 61 -7.04 -7.60 1.09
N HIS A 62 -6.87 -8.59 1.98
CA HIS A 62 -7.46 -9.92 1.86
C HIS A 62 -8.98 -9.88 1.64
N SER A 63 -9.71 -9.08 2.43
CA SER A 63 -11.17 -8.96 2.31
C SER A 63 -11.60 -8.22 1.04
N ARG A 64 -10.89 -7.14 0.67
CA ARG A 64 -11.21 -6.32 -0.50
C ARG A 64 -10.98 -7.06 -1.81
N PHE A 65 -9.85 -7.76 -1.94
CA PHE A 65 -9.43 -8.41 -3.20
C PHE A 65 -9.66 -9.92 -3.20
N LYS A 66 -10.21 -10.50 -2.12
CA LYS A 66 -10.41 -11.96 -2.00
C LYS A 66 -9.11 -12.74 -2.22
N ILE A 67 -8.03 -12.22 -1.63
CA ILE A 67 -6.71 -12.85 -1.66
C ILE A 67 -6.79 -14.14 -0.82
N PRO A 68 -6.53 -15.33 -1.40
CA PRO A 68 -6.45 -16.56 -0.63
C PRO A 68 -5.35 -16.51 0.44
N ILE A 69 -5.55 -17.24 1.53
CA ILE A 69 -4.49 -17.45 2.53
C ILE A 69 -3.67 -18.67 2.06
N SER A 70 -2.76 -18.45 1.12
CA SER A 70 -1.83 -19.46 0.60
C SER A 70 -0.48 -18.81 0.29
N LYS A 71 0.59 -19.60 0.26
CA LYS A 71 1.96 -19.17 -0.06
C LYS A 71 2.38 -19.52 -1.49
N GLU A 72 1.44 -19.97 -2.32
CA GLU A 72 1.76 -20.36 -3.70
C GLU A 72 2.10 -19.13 -4.55
N PRO A 73 3.24 -19.11 -5.26
CA PRO A 73 3.59 -17.98 -6.13
C PRO A 73 2.56 -17.72 -7.25
N THR A 74 1.85 -18.77 -7.68
CA THR A 74 0.80 -18.72 -8.70
C THR A 74 -0.55 -18.23 -8.17
N LEU A 75 -0.65 -17.93 -6.87
CA LEU A 75 -1.88 -17.54 -6.18
C LEU A 75 -2.66 -16.46 -6.93
N SER A 76 -3.93 -16.74 -7.24
CA SER A 76 -4.82 -15.79 -7.90
C SER A 76 -5.92 -15.34 -6.95
N CYS A 77 -6.33 -14.08 -7.10
CA CYS A 77 -7.46 -13.56 -6.34
C CYS A 77 -8.77 -14.16 -6.84
N ARG A 78 -9.67 -14.55 -5.94
CA ARG A 78 -10.93 -15.25 -6.29
C ARG A 78 -12.06 -14.26 -6.59
N ILE A 79 -11.93 -13.52 -7.69
CA ILE A 79 -12.93 -12.54 -8.14
C ILE A 79 -13.26 -12.81 -9.60
N SER A 80 -14.55 -13.06 -9.90
CA SER A 80 -15.01 -13.17 -11.29
C SER A 80 -15.19 -11.78 -11.91
N LEU A 81 -14.92 -11.67 -13.22
CA LEU A 81 -14.94 -10.40 -13.97
C LEU A 81 -16.30 -9.70 -13.96
N GLY A 82 -17.41 -10.45 -13.87
CA GLY A 82 -18.77 -9.91 -13.76
C GLY A 82 -19.27 -9.70 -12.33
N SER A 83 -18.43 -9.91 -11.31
CA SER A 83 -18.86 -9.73 -9.92
C SER A 83 -19.02 -8.25 -9.56
N PRO A 84 -19.87 -7.90 -8.57
CA PRO A 84 -19.96 -6.54 -8.05
C PRO A 84 -18.62 -5.98 -7.55
N THR A 85 -17.76 -6.86 -7.02
CA THR A 85 -16.41 -6.48 -6.58
C THR A 85 -15.52 -6.09 -7.76
N ALA A 86 -15.58 -6.82 -8.87
CA ALA A 86 -14.83 -6.47 -10.09
C ALA A 86 -15.30 -5.11 -10.63
N HIS A 87 -16.61 -4.88 -10.72
CA HIS A 87 -17.15 -3.57 -11.12
C HIS A 87 -16.68 -2.43 -10.21
N LEU A 88 -16.65 -2.65 -8.89
CA LEU A 88 -16.12 -1.67 -7.96
C LEU A 88 -14.63 -1.37 -8.19
N ILE A 89 -13.82 -2.39 -8.48
CA ILE A 89 -12.39 -2.22 -8.80
C ILE A 89 -12.23 -1.46 -10.11
N LYS A 90 -13.04 -1.77 -11.14
CA LYS A 90 -13.06 -1.04 -12.41
C LYS A 90 -13.36 0.45 -12.22
N SER A 91 -14.38 0.77 -11.41
CA SER A 91 -14.77 2.17 -11.17
C SER A 91 -13.86 2.91 -10.18
N ALA A 92 -12.97 2.20 -9.47
CA ALA A 92 -12.04 2.82 -8.53
C ALA A 92 -10.97 3.65 -9.25
N ALA A 93 -10.77 4.88 -8.79
CA ALA A 93 -9.72 5.78 -9.28
C ALA A 93 -8.42 5.63 -8.46
N LEU A 94 -8.53 5.19 -7.20
CA LEU A 94 -7.40 5.04 -6.28
C LEU A 94 -7.51 3.74 -5.48
N VAL A 95 -6.39 3.03 -5.36
CA VAL A 95 -6.16 2.01 -4.31
C VAL A 95 -5.13 2.58 -3.34
N LEU A 96 -5.49 2.67 -2.06
CA LEU A 96 -4.57 3.12 -1.02
C LEU A 96 -4.35 1.98 -0.05
N TRP A 97 -3.09 1.56 0.14
CA TRP A 97 -2.73 0.39 0.93
C TRP A 97 -1.82 0.78 2.10
N ASP A 98 -2.38 0.84 3.30
CA ASP A 98 -1.66 1.16 4.52
C ASP A 98 -1.01 -0.06 5.18
N GLU A 99 0.09 0.17 5.88
CA GLU A 99 0.98 -0.86 6.42
C GLU A 99 1.40 -1.93 5.40
N ALA A 100 1.66 -1.50 4.16
CA ALA A 100 2.04 -2.36 3.04
C ALA A 100 3.32 -3.18 3.32
N VAL A 101 4.24 -2.66 4.15
CA VAL A 101 5.48 -3.36 4.53
C VAL A 101 5.24 -4.70 5.25
N MET A 102 4.07 -4.87 5.86
CA MET A 102 3.69 -6.11 6.55
C MET A 102 3.10 -7.16 5.61
N SER A 103 2.76 -6.79 4.36
CA SER A 103 2.13 -7.70 3.40
C SER A 103 3.18 -8.47 2.62
N SER A 104 2.92 -9.77 2.41
CA SER A 104 3.73 -10.63 1.54
C SER A 104 3.78 -10.09 0.11
N ARG A 105 4.93 -10.25 -0.53
CA ARG A 105 5.19 -10.02 -1.95
C ARG A 105 4.14 -10.70 -2.82
N ILE A 106 3.81 -11.96 -2.51
CA ILE A 106 2.85 -12.78 -3.28
C ILE A 106 1.48 -12.11 -3.33
N ASN A 107 1.06 -11.47 -2.24
CA ASN A 107 -0.22 -10.77 -2.17
C ASN A 107 -0.25 -9.56 -3.13
N PHE A 108 0.84 -8.80 -3.22
CA PHE A 108 0.93 -7.68 -4.16
C PHE A 108 0.87 -8.16 -5.61
N GLU A 109 1.63 -9.21 -5.93
CA GLU A 109 1.69 -9.77 -7.29
C GLU A 109 0.38 -10.44 -7.71
N ALA A 110 -0.36 -11.02 -6.77
CA ALA A 110 -1.70 -11.55 -7.02
C ALA A 110 -2.73 -10.44 -7.27
N VAL A 111 -2.64 -9.32 -6.56
CA VAL A 111 -3.51 -8.15 -6.80
C VAL A 111 -3.14 -7.45 -8.10
N ASP A 112 -1.86 -7.36 -8.45
CA ASP A 112 -1.41 -6.83 -9.75
C ASP A 112 -2.01 -7.62 -10.90
N ARG A 113 -1.89 -8.96 -10.88
CA ARG A 113 -2.50 -9.85 -11.88
C ARG A 113 -4.03 -9.69 -11.93
N LEU A 114 -4.70 -9.70 -10.78
CA LEU A 114 -6.15 -9.47 -10.73
C LEU A 114 -6.56 -8.16 -11.42
N LEU A 115 -5.85 -7.07 -11.14
CA LEU A 115 -6.20 -5.76 -11.69
C LEU A 115 -5.88 -5.69 -13.19
N LYS A 116 -4.80 -6.34 -13.65
CA LYS A 116 -4.51 -6.52 -15.07
C LYS A 116 -5.62 -7.29 -15.78
N ASP A 117 -6.09 -8.40 -15.21
CA ASP A 117 -7.18 -9.19 -15.79
C ASP A 117 -8.48 -8.39 -15.88
N ILE A 118 -8.84 -7.69 -14.79
CA ILE A 118 -10.07 -6.89 -14.71
C ILE A 118 -10.06 -5.72 -15.71
N MET A 119 -8.93 -5.01 -15.80
CA MET A 119 -8.80 -3.82 -16.64
C MET A 119 -8.49 -4.17 -18.09
N GLY A 120 -7.70 -5.22 -18.33
CA GLY A 120 -7.37 -5.78 -19.65
C GLY A 120 -8.60 -6.31 -20.39
N ALA A 121 -9.58 -6.84 -19.66
CA ALA A 121 -10.86 -7.24 -20.23
C ALA A 121 -11.69 -6.07 -20.80
N GLU A 122 -11.39 -4.83 -20.40
CA GLU A 122 -12.04 -3.61 -20.92
C GLU A 122 -11.17 -2.93 -21.98
N ASP A 123 -9.86 -2.88 -21.73
CA ASP A 123 -8.86 -2.31 -22.63
C ASP A 123 -7.60 -3.19 -22.65
N PRO A 124 -7.38 -3.98 -23.72
CA PRO A 124 -6.23 -4.88 -23.84
C PRO A 124 -4.87 -4.20 -23.66
N ALA A 125 -4.75 -2.89 -23.87
CA ALA A 125 -3.50 -2.17 -23.64
C ALA A 125 -3.08 -2.15 -22.16
N LEU A 126 -4.00 -2.40 -21.23
CA LEU A 126 -3.76 -2.38 -19.78
C LEU A 126 -3.28 -3.71 -19.21
N GLU A 127 -3.34 -4.80 -19.99
CA GLU A 127 -2.98 -6.15 -19.54
C GLU A 127 -1.53 -6.24 -19.06
N HIS A 128 -0.64 -5.43 -19.63
CA HIS A 128 0.78 -5.40 -19.28
C HIS A 128 1.15 -4.24 -18.36
N VAL A 129 0.20 -3.37 -18.01
CA VAL A 129 0.44 -2.21 -17.15
C VAL A 129 0.27 -2.63 -15.69
N LEU A 130 1.21 -2.22 -14.83
CA LEU A 130 1.12 -2.48 -13.39
C LEU A 130 -0.25 -2.03 -12.84
N PHE A 131 -0.88 -2.92 -12.09
CA PHE A 131 -2.20 -2.80 -11.51
C PHE A 131 -3.29 -2.36 -12.51
N GLY A 132 -3.19 -2.79 -13.77
CA GLY A 132 -4.15 -2.42 -14.82
C GLY A 132 -4.26 -0.89 -15.02
N GLY A 133 -3.17 -0.17 -14.77
CA GLY A 133 -3.10 1.29 -14.88
C GLY A 133 -3.77 2.05 -13.72
N LYS A 134 -4.22 1.37 -12.66
CA LYS A 134 -4.78 2.02 -11.47
C LYS A 134 -3.74 2.84 -10.73
N VAL A 135 -4.18 3.96 -10.13
CA VAL A 135 -3.35 4.68 -9.16
C VAL A 135 -3.32 3.89 -7.87
N VAL A 136 -2.11 3.52 -7.44
CA VAL A 136 -1.88 2.76 -6.23
C VAL A 136 -0.89 3.52 -5.35
N VAL A 137 -1.28 3.73 -4.09
CA VAL A 137 -0.46 4.38 -3.07
C VAL A 137 -0.25 3.41 -1.93
N PHE A 138 0.98 2.93 -1.78
CA PHE A 138 1.41 2.16 -0.62
C PHE A 138 1.83 3.08 0.53
N GLY A 139 1.67 2.61 1.75
CA GLY A 139 2.15 3.27 2.95
C GLY A 139 2.84 2.31 3.89
N GLY A 140 3.87 2.78 4.58
CA GLY A 140 4.47 2.02 5.66
C GLY A 140 5.74 2.67 6.18
N ASP A 141 6.38 1.94 7.08
CA ASP A 141 7.69 2.26 7.63
C ASP A 141 8.53 0.98 7.64
N PHE A 142 9.63 0.97 6.89
CA PHE A 142 10.53 -0.19 6.80
C PHE A 142 11.22 -0.55 8.12
N ARG A 143 11.14 0.31 9.14
CA ARG A 143 11.59 0.01 10.51
C ARG A 143 10.56 -0.80 11.32
N GLN A 144 9.35 -0.99 10.77
CA GLN A 144 8.32 -1.80 11.39
C GLN A 144 8.45 -3.27 10.96
N ILE A 145 7.45 -4.06 11.35
CA ILE A 145 7.40 -5.50 11.15
C ILE A 145 7.34 -5.83 9.65
N LEU A 146 8.27 -6.67 9.20
CA LEU A 146 8.29 -7.25 7.85
C LEU A 146 7.22 -8.33 7.69
N PRO A 147 7.00 -8.87 6.47
CA PRO A 147 6.03 -9.94 6.26
C PRO A 147 6.32 -11.15 7.15
N VAL A 148 5.27 -11.74 7.71
CA VAL A 148 5.39 -12.89 8.60
C VAL A 148 5.52 -14.16 7.77
N VAL A 149 6.71 -14.78 7.81
CA VAL A 149 6.97 -16.09 7.22
C VAL A 149 7.12 -17.12 8.35
N PRO A 150 6.07 -17.90 8.69
CA PRO A 150 6.16 -18.90 9.75
C PRO A 150 7.30 -19.88 9.54
N LYS A 151 8.19 -19.99 10.53
CA LYS A 151 9.41 -20.82 10.51
C LYS A 151 10.39 -20.47 9.37
N GLY A 152 10.27 -19.29 8.78
CA GLY A 152 11.12 -18.85 7.68
C GLY A 152 12.48 -18.35 8.16
N LEU A 153 13.48 -18.52 7.30
CA LEU A 153 14.79 -17.91 7.44
C LEU A 153 14.72 -16.40 7.14
N PRO A 154 15.69 -15.60 7.64
CA PRO A 154 15.76 -14.18 7.32
C PRO A 154 15.77 -13.87 5.82
N SER A 155 16.43 -14.71 5.01
CA SER A 155 16.44 -14.59 3.55
C SER A 155 15.06 -14.80 2.93
N GLU A 156 14.24 -15.69 3.48
CA GLU A 156 12.87 -15.94 3.03
C GLU A 156 11.95 -14.76 3.38
N ILE A 157 12.14 -14.13 4.54
CA ILE A 157 11.41 -12.91 4.92
C ILE A 157 11.75 -11.77 3.94
N VAL A 158 13.03 -11.57 3.64
CA VAL A 158 13.46 -10.55 2.67
C VAL A 158 12.93 -10.85 1.27
N ALA A 159 12.96 -12.11 0.84
CA ALA A 159 12.39 -12.53 -0.44
C ALA A 159 10.86 -12.31 -0.51
N ASP A 160 10.17 -12.33 0.63
CA ASP A 160 8.73 -12.07 0.73
C ASP A 160 8.39 -10.58 0.92
N CYS A 161 9.37 -9.68 0.99
CA CYS A 161 9.12 -8.24 1.03
C CYS A 161 8.70 -7.69 -0.35
N ILE A 162 7.89 -6.62 -0.34
CA ILE A 162 7.49 -5.89 -1.57
C ILE A 162 8.69 -5.40 -2.38
N THR A 163 9.81 -5.08 -1.72
CA THR A 163 11.05 -4.61 -2.35
C THR A 163 11.69 -5.67 -3.26
N SER A 164 11.35 -6.94 -3.05
CA SER A 164 11.81 -8.08 -3.83
C SER A 164 10.87 -8.44 -4.98
N SER A 165 9.78 -7.68 -5.17
CA SER A 165 8.83 -7.83 -6.28
C SER A 165 9.28 -7.09 -7.53
N TYR A 166 8.90 -7.60 -8.71
CA TYR A 166 9.02 -6.83 -9.97
C TYR A 166 8.25 -5.50 -9.91
N ILE A 167 7.19 -5.43 -9.09
CA ILE A 167 6.37 -4.23 -8.88
C ILE A 167 7.22 -3.08 -8.34
N TRP A 168 8.24 -3.37 -7.52
CA TRP A 168 9.05 -2.35 -6.85
C TRP A 168 9.78 -1.42 -7.82
N GLN A 169 10.14 -1.92 -9.00
CA GLN A 169 10.83 -1.13 -10.02
C GLN A 169 9.98 0.04 -10.55
N GLY A 170 8.65 -0.08 -10.49
CA GLY A 170 7.72 0.98 -10.88
C GLY A 170 7.35 1.98 -9.79
N VAL A 171 7.83 1.76 -8.55
CA VAL A 171 7.40 2.54 -7.38
C VAL A 171 8.12 3.89 -7.30
N LYS A 172 7.35 4.97 -7.20
CA LYS A 172 7.86 6.31 -6.85
C LYS A 172 7.83 6.51 -5.33
N MET A 173 9.01 6.64 -4.72
CA MET A 173 9.11 6.84 -3.28
C MET A 173 8.87 8.30 -2.88
N LEU A 174 7.97 8.50 -1.92
CA LEU A 174 7.68 9.79 -1.28
C LEU A 174 8.02 9.67 0.21
N ARG A 175 8.84 10.57 0.74
CA ARG A 175 9.33 10.49 2.13
C ARG A 175 8.71 11.60 2.99
N LEU A 176 8.09 11.21 4.09
CA LEU A 176 7.69 12.11 5.17
C LEU A 176 8.82 12.14 6.20
N VAL A 177 9.42 13.32 6.38
CA VAL A 177 10.61 13.50 7.23
C VAL A 177 10.33 14.19 8.55
N GLU A 178 9.30 15.04 8.61
CA GLU A 178 8.98 15.81 9.80
C GLU A 178 8.11 15.01 10.77
N ASN A 179 8.56 14.90 12.03
CA ASN A 179 7.78 14.26 13.09
C ASN A 179 6.74 15.25 13.65
N MET A 180 5.52 15.13 13.13
CA MET A 180 4.40 15.98 13.51
C MET A 180 3.91 15.73 14.95
N ARG A 181 4.23 14.58 15.56
CA ARG A 181 3.77 14.23 16.91
C ARG A 181 4.51 14.99 18.00
N VAL A 182 5.80 15.27 17.78
CA VAL A 182 6.66 15.97 18.77
C VAL A 182 6.84 17.45 18.46
N ARG A 183 6.23 17.93 17.37
CA ARG A 183 6.26 19.35 17.01
C ARG A 183 5.60 20.18 18.11
N GLY A 184 6.39 21.06 18.74
CA GLY A 184 5.93 21.89 19.87
C GLY A 184 5.81 21.16 21.20
N ALA A 185 6.30 19.92 21.32
CA ALA A 185 6.23 19.11 22.54
C ALA A 185 7.44 19.30 23.49
N GLY A 186 8.33 20.25 23.21
CA GLY A 186 9.55 20.50 23.99
C GLY A 186 10.75 19.64 23.59
N GLU A 187 11.90 19.95 24.20
CA GLU A 187 13.20 19.38 23.84
C GLU A 187 13.33 17.89 24.21
N GLU A 188 12.84 17.48 25.37
CA GLU A 188 12.87 16.07 25.81
C GLU A 188 12.12 15.14 24.84
N ALA A 189 10.97 15.57 24.34
CA ALA A 189 10.18 14.80 23.38
C ALA A 189 10.90 14.66 22.03
N ALA A 190 11.60 15.71 21.59
CA ALA A 190 12.41 15.68 20.38
C ALA A 190 13.60 14.71 20.54
N GLN A 191 14.34 14.81 21.65
CA GLN A 191 15.45 13.90 21.96
C GLN A 191 14.99 12.44 22.08
N PHE A 192 13.81 12.18 22.66
CA PHE A 192 13.23 10.83 22.70
C PHE A 192 12.89 10.31 21.30
N ALA A 193 12.30 11.15 20.43
CA ALA A 193 11.99 10.76 19.07
C ALA A 193 13.26 10.44 18.24
N GLU A 194 14.33 11.22 18.40
CA GLU A 194 15.62 10.95 17.76
C GLU A 194 16.21 9.62 18.22
N ARG A 195 16.20 9.34 19.54
CA ARG A 195 16.64 8.04 20.07
C ARG A 195 15.83 6.88 19.51
N LEU A 196 14.50 7.03 19.42
CA LEU A 196 13.64 5.99 18.84
C LEU A 196 13.96 5.73 17.36
N LEU A 197 14.26 6.79 16.60
CA LEU A 197 14.68 6.67 15.20
C LEU A 197 16.05 5.98 15.07
N ALA A 198 17.00 6.31 15.95
CA ALA A 198 18.33 5.69 15.98
C ALA A 198 18.23 4.18 16.24
N VAL A 199 17.46 3.77 17.25
CA VAL A 199 17.15 2.36 17.52
C VAL A 199 16.56 1.67 16.29
N GLY A 200 15.59 2.32 15.63
CA GLY A 200 14.97 1.75 14.42
C GLY A 200 15.90 1.70 13.20
N ASN A 201 16.98 2.47 13.17
CA ASN A 201 18.03 2.38 12.14
C ASN A 201 19.07 1.28 12.44
N GLY A 202 19.04 0.70 13.65
CA GLY A 202 20.08 -0.22 14.11
C GLY A 202 21.28 0.48 14.74
N ASP A 203 21.14 1.75 15.09
CA ASP A 203 22.16 2.57 15.75
C ASP A 203 21.73 2.86 17.21
N PRO A 204 21.67 1.86 18.10
CA PRO A 204 21.28 2.10 19.49
C PRO A 204 22.32 2.99 20.19
N PRO A 205 21.88 3.85 21.14
CA PRO A 205 22.77 4.70 21.93
C PRO A 205 23.70 3.90 22.86
#